data_AF-A0A6P0KGB8-F1
#
_entry.id   AF-A0A6P0KGB8-F1
#
_cell.length_a   1.000
_cell.length_b   1.000
_cell.length_c   1.000
_cell.angle_alpha   90.00
_cell.angle_beta   90.00
_cell.angle_gamma   90.00
#
_symmetry.space_group_name_H-M   'P 1'
#
loop_
_entity.id
_entity.type
_entity.pdbx_description
1 polymer ?
#
loop_
_entity_poly.entity_id
_entity_poly.type
_entity_poly.pdbx_seq_one_letter_code
_entity_poly.pdbx_strand_id
1 'polypeptide(L)'
;MPSFGPRTSVIVGRDSKNKSLVSYMLKRIAEHYGFSITKTLPQTRSKNGRIVVKRGSVMHGSIKVPVSNTAVTRKGNRKYHEIPMPAGMTILKIQSFLQKAKKNKPDHFVSIDGRSWPVN
;
A
#
# COMPACT_ATOMS: atom_id res chain seq x y z
N MET A 1 22.78 -2.86 -7.63
CA MET A 1 21.62 -2.78 -6.70
C MET A 1 20.43 -2.23 -7.48
N PRO A 2 19.22 -2.82 -7.44
CA PRO A 2 18.09 -2.21 -8.12
C PRO A 2 17.79 -0.89 -7.42
N SER A 3 17.96 0.22 -8.15
CA SER A 3 17.64 1.56 -7.70
C SER A 3 16.17 1.60 -7.31
N PHE A 4 15.88 1.61 -6.02
CA PHE A 4 14.54 1.86 -5.51
C PHE A 4 14.22 3.32 -5.82
N GLY A 5 13.50 3.53 -6.93
CA GLY A 5 13.03 4.87 -7.34
C GLY A 5 12.29 5.60 -6.20
N PRO A 6 11.98 6.89 -6.38
CA PRO A 6 11.47 7.76 -5.32
C PRO A 6 10.28 7.10 -4.62
N ARG A 7 10.28 7.12 -3.29
CA ARG A 7 9.20 6.58 -2.45
C ARG A 7 8.28 7.69 -1.96
N THR A 8 7.03 7.34 -1.72
CA THR A 8 5.98 8.27 -1.34
C THR A 8 5.04 7.68 -0.31
N SER A 9 4.33 8.56 0.38
CA SER A 9 3.39 8.22 1.44
C SER A 9 1.96 8.29 0.93
N VAL A 10 1.21 7.22 1.12
CA VAL A 10 -0.19 7.12 0.73
C VAL A 10 -1.02 6.74 1.95
N ILE A 11 -2.10 7.48 2.21
CA ILE A 11 -3.05 7.12 3.26
C ILE A 11 -3.86 5.92 2.76
N VAL A 12 -3.70 4.79 3.44
CA VAL A 12 -4.39 3.53 3.10
C VAL A 12 -5.62 3.28 3.95
N GLY A 13 -5.76 3.96 5.09
CA GLY A 13 -6.91 3.80 5.96
C GLY A 13 -6.79 4.59 7.24
N ARG A 14 -7.60 4.23 8.24
CA ARG A 14 -7.52 4.75 9.61
C ARG A 14 -7.54 3.61 10.63
N ASP A 15 -6.88 3.83 11.76
CA ASP A 15 -6.93 2.91 12.91
C ASP A 15 -8.19 3.13 13.76
N SER A 16 -8.37 2.31 14.81
CA SER A 16 -9.49 2.42 15.75
C SER A 16 -9.50 3.73 16.55
N LYS A 17 -8.39 4.47 16.57
CA LYS A 17 -8.24 5.78 17.22
C LYS A 17 -8.35 6.93 16.21
N ASN A 18 -8.92 6.67 15.04
CA ASN A 18 -9.10 7.61 13.92
C ASN A 18 -7.78 8.22 13.39
N LYS A 19 -6.63 7.60 13.66
CA LYS A 19 -5.33 8.05 13.13
C LYS A 19 -5.12 7.48 11.72
N SER A 20 -4.57 8.30 10.83
CA SER A 20 -4.26 7.88 9.46
C SER A 20 -3.22 6.76 9.43
N LEU A 21 -3.57 5.65 8.78
CA LEU A 21 -2.66 4.58 8.42
C LEU A 21 -2.00 4.92 7.09
N VAL A 22 -0.68 4.93 7.06
CA VAL A 22 0.11 5.37 5.91
C VAL A 22 0.99 4.23 5.42
N SER A 23 0.91 3.95 4.12
CA SER A 23 1.83 3.07 3.42
C SER A 23 2.94 3.87 2.75
N TYR A 24 4.17 3.38 2.86
CA TYR A 24 5.35 3.96 2.21
C TYR A 24 5.77 3.10 1.01
N MET A 25 5.32 3.47 -0.18
CA MET A 25 5.48 2.69 -1.41
C MET A 25 6.28 3.45 -2.47
N LEU A 26 6.65 2.79 -3.56
CA LEU A 26 7.29 3.48 -4.70
C LEU A 26 6.30 4.48 -5.31
N LYS A 27 6.77 5.69 -5.64
CA LYS A 27 5.97 6.76 -6.25
C LYS A 27 5.30 6.29 -7.54
N ARG A 28 6.03 5.55 -8.38
CA ARG A 28 5.49 4.94 -9.60
C ARG A 28 4.28 4.02 -9.35
N ILE A 29 4.23 3.30 -8.22
CA ILE A 29 3.12 2.42 -7.88
C ILE A 29 1.90 3.26 -7.48
N ALA A 30 2.12 4.29 -6.64
CA ALA A 30 1.06 5.21 -6.25
C ALA A 30 0.47 5.93 -7.48
N GLU A 31 1.31 6.36 -8.42
CA GLU A 31 0.90 7.01 -9.67
C GLU A 31 0.20 6.05 -10.64
N HIS A 32 0.67 4.80 -10.74
CA HIS A 32 0.06 3.76 -11.57
C HIS A 32 -1.41 3.53 -11.22
N TYR A 33 -1.72 3.46 -9.93
CA TYR A 33 -3.10 3.30 -9.44
C TYR A 33 -3.84 4.62 -9.20
N GLY A 34 -3.16 5.76 -9.34
CA GLY A 34 -3.72 7.09 -9.10
C GLY A 34 -4.10 7.36 -7.64
N PHE A 35 -3.37 6.79 -6.68
CA PHE A 35 -3.59 7.05 -5.26
C PHE A 35 -3.16 8.45 -4.85
N SER A 36 -3.90 9.05 -3.91
CA SER A 36 -3.55 10.36 -3.35
C SER A 36 -2.27 10.28 -2.52
N ILE A 37 -1.24 10.97 -2.99
CA ILE A 37 0.04 11.11 -2.29
C ILE A 37 -0.09 12.19 -1.22
N THR A 38 0.32 11.88 0.00
CA THR A 38 0.34 12.84 1.12
C THR A 38 1.76 13.35 1.32
N LYS A 39 1.92 14.69 1.33
CA LYS A 39 3.20 15.37 1.64
C LYS A 39 3.54 15.33 3.13
N THR A 40 2.52 15.23 3.98
CA THR A 40 2.63 15.19 5.44
C THR A 40 2.74 13.76 5.95
N LEU A 41 3.89 13.41 6.53
CA LEU A 41 4.07 12.13 7.20
C LEU A 41 3.40 12.17 8.59
N PRO A 42 2.74 11.08 9.02
CA PRO A 42 2.21 11.00 10.38
C PRO A 42 3.38 11.07 11.38
N GLN A 43 3.29 12.04 12.28
CA GLN A 43 4.23 12.25 13.36
C GLN A 43 3.67 11.68 14.65
N THR A 44 4.50 10.98 15.41
CA THR A 44 4.14 10.51 16.75
C THR A 44 5.18 10.97 17.75
N ARG A 45 4.75 11.52 18.89
CA ARG A 45 5.66 11.83 19.99
C ARG A 45 6.05 10.53 20.70
N SER A 46 7.35 10.28 20.84
CA SER A 46 7.84 9.16 21.65
C SER A 46 7.58 9.45 23.14
N LYS A 47 7.68 8.40 23.97
CA LYS A 47 7.60 8.52 25.44
C LYS A 47 8.60 9.55 26.00
N ASN A 48 9.69 9.81 25.29
CA ASN A 48 10.75 10.75 25.70
C ASN A 48 10.60 12.12 25.02
N GLY A 49 9.40 12.49 24.54
CA GLY A 49 9.10 13.80 23.97
C GLY A 49 9.59 14.05 22.54
N ARG A 50 10.41 13.14 21.97
CA ARG A 50 10.95 13.25 20.60
C ARG A 50 9.86 13.06 19.56
N ILE A 51 9.84 13.88 18.51
CA ILE A 51 8.96 13.70 17.36
C ILE A 51 9.54 12.57 16.49
N VAL A 52 8.83 11.45 16.42
CA VAL A 52 9.16 10.33 15.53
C VAL A 52 8.29 10.46 14.28
N VAL A 53 8.93 10.74 13.16
CA VAL A 53 8.29 10.70 11.85
C VAL A 53 8.25 9.25 11.39
N LYS A 54 7.07 8.66 11.26
CA LYS A 54 6.94 7.29 10.76
C LYS A 54 7.11 7.28 9.25
N ARG A 55 8.35 7.13 8.77
CA ARG A 55 8.68 6.79 7.38
C ARG A 55 8.60 5.27 7.22
N GLY A 56 7.42 4.75 6.91
CA GLY A 56 7.24 3.32 6.69
C GLY A 56 5.88 2.79 7.14
N SER A 57 5.44 1.71 6.49
CA SER A 57 4.45 0.81 7.05
C SER A 57 5.10 0.15 8.27
N VAL A 58 4.73 0.57 9.49
CA VAL A 58 5.22 -0.10 10.70
C VAL A 58 4.69 -1.53 10.66
N MET A 59 5.61 -2.46 10.39
CA MET A 59 5.54 -3.92 10.55
C MET A 59 4.18 -4.53 10.19
N HIS A 60 4.02 -5.13 9.00
CA HIS A 60 3.10 -6.28 8.83
C HIS A 60 3.17 -7.00 7.48
N GLY A 61 3.96 -6.53 6.50
CA GLY A 61 4.17 -7.21 5.21
C GLY A 61 3.62 -6.42 4.03
N SER A 62 3.50 -7.10 2.89
CA SER A 62 3.00 -6.50 1.64
C SER A 62 1.92 -7.38 1.03
N ILE A 63 0.93 -6.73 0.40
CA ILE A 63 0.01 -7.42 -0.50
C ILE A 63 0.56 -7.39 -1.92
N LYS A 64 0.11 -8.32 -2.76
CA LYS A 64 0.38 -8.30 -4.20
C LYS A 64 -0.87 -7.86 -4.95
N VAL A 65 -0.73 -6.83 -5.77
CA VAL A 65 -1.83 -6.28 -6.57
C VAL A 65 -1.48 -6.42 -8.05
N PRO A 66 -2.33 -7.02 -8.89
CA PRO A 66 -2.08 -7.18 -10.31
C PRO A 66 -1.76 -5.85 -10.99
N VAL A 67 -0.71 -5.82 -11.81
CA VAL A 67 -0.34 -4.60 -12.55
C VAL A 67 -1.43 -4.26 -13.58
N SER A 68 -1.97 -5.29 -14.23
CA SER A 68 -3.15 -5.26 -15.09
C SER A 68 -3.70 -6.68 -15.23
N ASN A 69 -4.89 -6.82 -15.84
CA ASN A 69 -5.54 -8.11 -16.05
C ASN A 69 -4.74 -9.03 -17.00
N THR A 70 -3.97 -8.43 -17.92
CA THR A 70 -3.25 -9.12 -19.01
C THR A 70 -1.73 -9.16 -18.82
N ALA A 71 -1.17 -8.40 -17.88
CA ALA A 71 0.28 -8.33 -17.70
C ALA A 71 0.84 -9.64 -17.12
N VAL A 72 1.65 -10.33 -17.91
CA VAL A 72 2.37 -11.54 -17.51
C VAL A 72 3.89 -11.34 -17.53
N THR A 73 4.59 -12.14 -16.72
CA THR A 73 6.04 -12.30 -16.72
C THR A 73 6.47 -13.11 -17.94
N ARG A 74 7.78 -13.13 -18.25
CA ARG A 74 8.32 -13.97 -19.33
C ARG A 74 7.99 -15.47 -19.15
N LYS A 75 7.70 -15.89 -17.92
CA LYS A 75 7.30 -17.27 -17.57
C LYS A 75 5.77 -17.48 -17.57
N GLY A 76 4.98 -16.54 -18.11
CA GLY A 76 3.51 -16.64 -18.16
C GLY A 76 2.77 -16.30 -16.87
N ASN A 77 3.46 -16.17 -15.72
CA ASN A 77 2.81 -15.81 -14.46
C ASN A 77 2.34 -14.35 -14.46
N ARG A 78 1.16 -14.06 -13.89
CA ARG A 78 0.64 -12.69 -13.75
C ARG A 78 1.64 -11.78 -13.00
N LYS A 79 1.80 -10.55 -13.47
CA LYS A 79 2.66 -9.53 -12.85
C LYS A 79 1.91 -8.83 -11.73
N TYR A 80 2.60 -8.66 -10.61
CA TYR A 80 2.06 -7.96 -9.44
C TYR A 80 2.97 -6.80 -9.02
N HIS A 81 2.36 -5.75 -8.50
CA HIS A 81 3.01 -4.78 -7.64
C HIS A 81 2.90 -5.21 -6.20
N GLU A 82 4.03 -5.14 -5.50
CA GLU A 82 4.08 -5.35 -4.07
C GLU A 82 3.78 -4.02 -3.36
N ILE A 83 2.67 -3.97 -2.61
CA ILE A 83 2.24 -2.78 -1.90
C ILE A 83 2.36 -3.04 -0.38
N PRO A 84 3.27 -2.32 0.32
CA PRO A 84 3.43 -2.48 1.76
C PRO A 84 2.16 -2.08 2.50
N MET A 85 1.71 -2.87 3.47
CA MET A 85 0.55 -2.54 4.30
C MET A 85 0.98 -2.31 5.75
N PRO A 86 0.54 -1.21 6.39
CA PRO A 86 0.81 -0.98 7.81
C PRO A 86 -0.01 -1.92 8.69
N ALA A 87 0.44 -2.09 9.94
CA ALA A 87 -0.32 -2.78 10.98
C ALA A 87 -1.78 -2.30 11.09
N GLY A 88 -2.71 -3.22 11.32
CA GLY A 88 -4.14 -2.91 11.50
C GLY A 88 -4.95 -2.74 10.21
N MET A 89 -4.36 -3.06 9.05
CA MET A 89 -5.07 -3.23 7.79
C MET A 89 -5.71 -4.63 7.71
N THR A 90 -7.03 -4.68 7.86
CA THR A 90 -7.83 -5.89 7.60
C THR A 90 -8.10 -6.04 6.09
N ILE A 91 -8.53 -7.23 5.66
CA ILE A 91 -8.93 -7.49 4.26
C ILE A 91 -9.95 -6.44 3.78
N LEU A 92 -10.99 -6.16 4.57
CA LEU A 92 -12.00 -5.14 4.26
C LEU A 92 -11.38 -3.75 4.06
N LYS A 93 -10.46 -3.33 4.92
CA LYS A 93 -9.78 -2.03 4.78
C LYS A 93 -8.90 -1.98 3.53
N ILE A 94 -8.27 -3.10 3.17
CA ILE A 94 -7.47 -3.21 1.95
C ILE A 94 -8.37 -3.10 0.71
N GLN A 95 -9.52 -3.79 0.70
CA GLN A 95 -10.52 -3.67 -0.37
C GLN A 95 -10.97 -2.21 -0.53
N SER A 96 -11.40 -1.56 0.56
CA SER A 96 -11.81 -0.15 0.52
C SER A 96 -10.69 0.81 0.12
N PHE A 97 -9.43 0.46 0.36
CA PHE A 97 -8.30 1.23 -0.13
C PHE A 97 -8.12 1.07 -1.65
N LEU A 98 -8.12 -0.16 -2.14
CA LEU A 98 -7.91 -0.45 -3.57
C LEU A 98 -9.08 0.04 -4.44
N GLN A 99 -10.31 0.05 -3.92
CA GLN A 99 -11.46 0.71 -4.57
C GLN A 99 -11.23 2.20 -4.87
N LYS A 100 -10.39 2.88 -4.07
CA LYS A 100 -10.07 4.31 -4.26
C LYS A 100 -9.05 4.55 -5.38
N ALA A 101 -8.52 3.50 -6.00
CA ALA A 101 -7.67 3.62 -7.18
C ALA A 101 -8.42 4.39 -8.28
N LYS A 102 -7.81 5.45 -8.79
CA LYS A 102 -8.37 6.28 -9.87
C LYS A 102 -7.96 5.78 -11.25
N LYS A 103 -6.89 5.00 -11.32
CA LYS A 103 -6.31 4.44 -12.56
C LYS A 103 -6.02 2.96 -12.34
N ASN A 104 -6.04 2.17 -13.42
CA ASN A 104 -5.67 0.75 -13.41
C ASN A 104 -6.29 -0.01 -12.23
N LYS A 105 -7.61 0.13 -12.05
CA LYS A 105 -8.32 -0.42 -10.89
C LYS A 105 -8.12 -1.94 -10.85
N PRO A 106 -7.53 -2.49 -9.77
CA PRO A 106 -7.38 -3.92 -9.63
C PRO A 106 -8.75 -4.55 -9.35
N ASP A 107 -8.96 -5.73 -9.92
CA ASP A 107 -10.11 -6.61 -9.71
C ASP A 107 -9.94 -7.49 -8.46
N HIS A 108 -8.70 -7.84 -8.12
CA HIS A 108 -8.35 -8.62 -6.95
C HIS A 108 -6.99 -8.20 -6.38
N PHE A 109 -6.67 -8.70 -5.19
CA PHE A 109 -5.34 -8.67 -4.62
C PHE A 109 -5.02 -10.00 -3.94
N VAL A 110 -3.74 -10.25 -3.67
CA VAL A 110 -3.28 -11.40 -2.89
C VAL A 110 -2.78 -10.89 -1.55
N SER A 111 -3.33 -11.42 -0.46
CA SER A 111 -2.93 -11.09 0.90
C SER A 111 -1.59 -11.74 1.28
N ILE A 112 -1.08 -11.39 2.46
CA ILE A 112 0.23 -11.82 2.96
C ILE A 112 0.30 -13.36 3.12
N ASP A 113 -0.81 -14.00 3.41
CA ASP A 113 -0.97 -15.46 3.50
C ASP A 113 -1.13 -16.16 2.13
N GLY A 114 -1.07 -15.41 1.03
CA GLY A 114 -1.15 -15.96 -0.33
C GLY A 114 -2.56 -16.16 -0.87
N ARG A 115 -3.61 -15.80 -0.12
CA ARG A 115 -5.00 -15.92 -0.59
C ARG A 115 -5.39 -14.76 -1.50
N SER A 116 -6.17 -15.04 -2.54
CA SER A 116 -6.71 -14.03 -3.43
C SER A 116 -8.07 -13.53 -2.93
N TRP A 117 -8.26 -12.22 -2.93
CA TRP A 117 -9.48 -11.54 -2.50
C TRP A 117 -9.93 -10.55 -3.58
N PRO A 118 -11.23 -10.47 -3.88
CA PRO A 118 -11.74 -9.51 -4.84
C PRO A 118 -11.68 -8.09 -4.28
N VAL A 119 -11.57 -7.10 -5.15
CA VAL A 119 -11.74 -5.67 -4.83
C VAL A 119 -13.18 -5.29 -5.17
N ASN A 120 -14.09 -5.68 -4.28
CA ASN A 120 -15.50 -5.31 -4.35
C ASN A 120 -15.69 -3.91 -3.82
#